data_AF-A0A562RJS9-F1
#
_entry.id   AF-A0A562RJS9-F1
#
_cell.length_a   1.000
_cell.length_b   1.000
_cell.length_c   1.000
_cell.angle_alpha   90.00
_cell.angle_beta   90.00
_cell.angle_gamma   90.00
#
_symmetry.space_group_name_H-M   'P 1'
#
loop_
_entity.id
_entity.type
_entity.pdbx_description
1 polymer ?
#
loop_
_entity_poly.entity_id
_entity_poly.type
_entity_poly.pdbx_seq_one_letter_code
_entity_poly.pdbx_strand_id
1 'polypeptide(L)' 'MPSAIEQIVDAYVRLKNRRGLDQLMMHRQRLAVDLKSRSGYDFSLPIGQIDEEIAIIEAGLSRLKAANSPAA' A
#
# COMPACT_ATOMS: atom_id res chain seq x y z
N MET A 1 -6.41 6.31 -15.86
CA MET A 1 -6.84 4.93 -15.55
C MET A 1 -6.29 4.58 -14.19
N PRO A 2 -7.09 4.13 -13.22
CA PRO A 2 -6.57 3.75 -11.91
C PRO A 2 -5.65 2.54 -12.07
N SER A 3 -4.48 2.63 -11.45
CA SER A 3 -3.53 1.53 -11.34
C SER A 3 -4.18 0.32 -10.67
N ALA A 4 -3.63 -0.88 -10.92
CA ALA A 4 -4.15 -2.10 -10.32
C ALA A 4 -4.15 -2.04 -8.77
N ILE A 5 -3.13 -1.40 -8.19
CA ILE A 5 -3.02 -1.26 -6.73
C ILE A 5 -4.12 -0.36 -6.15
N GLU A 6 -4.49 0.73 -6.83
CA GLU A 6 -5.58 1.61 -6.40
C GLU A 6 -6.91 0.88 -6.37
N GLN A 7 -7.19 0.04 -7.38
CA GLN A 7 -8.41 -0.76 -7.45
C GLN A 7 -8.48 -1.81 -6.34
N ILE A 8 -7.35 -2.47 -6.02
CA ILE A 8 -7.26 -3.43 -4.92
C ILE A 8 -7.48 -2.74 -3.57
N VAL A 9 -6.83 -1.59 -3.36
CA VAL A 9 -6.98 -0.82 -2.12
C VAL A 9 -8.41 -0.32 -1.95
N ASP A 10 -9.02 0.22 -3.00
CA ASP A 10 -10.42 0.67 -2.97
C ASP A 10 -11.38 -0.48 -2.60
N ALA A 11 -11.19 -1.66 -3.20
CA ALA A 11 -11.98 -2.84 -2.86
C ALA A 11 -11.85 -3.20 -1.36
N TYR A 12 -10.64 -3.19 -0.80
CA TYR A 12 -10.47 -3.47 0.63
C TYR A 12 -11.07 -2.39 1.55
N VAL A 13 -10.97 -1.12 1.17
CA VAL A 13 -11.61 -0.02 1.92
C VAL A 13 -13.13 -0.20 1.92
N ARG A 14 -13.73 -0.45 0.75
CA ARG A 14 -15.18 -0.69 0.60
C ARG A 14 -15.65 -1.89 1.41
N LEU A 15 -14.86 -2.95 1.46
CA LEU A 15 -15.14 -4.16 2.25
C LEU A 15 -14.78 -4.02 3.74
N LYS A 16 -14.33 -2.83 4.18
CA LYS A 16 -13.83 -2.56 5.54
C LYS A 16 -12.74 -3.54 6.01
N ASN A 17 -11.96 -4.08 5.07
CA ASN A 17 -10.97 -5.10 5.33
C ASN A 17 -9.63 -4.47 5.76
N ARG A 18 -9.59 -3.97 7.00
CA ARG A 18 -8.38 -3.36 7.58
C ARG A 18 -7.20 -4.33 7.60
N ARG A 19 -7.46 -5.59 7.94
CA ARG A 19 -6.44 -6.65 8.04
C ARG A 19 -5.82 -6.96 6.68
N GLY A 20 -6.62 -7.00 5.61
CA GLY A 20 -6.13 -7.20 4.25
C GLY A 20 -5.20 -6.06 3.81
N LEU A 21 -5.54 -4.81 4.13
CA LEU A 21 -4.67 -3.67 3.85
C LEU A 21 -3.39 -3.66 4.71
N ASP A 22 -3.44 -4.08 5.98
CA ASP A 22 -2.23 -4.26 6.80
C ASP A 22 -1.29 -5.31 6.20
N GLN A 23 -1.84 -6.45 5.79
CA GLN A 23 -1.03 -7.52 5.18
C GLN A 23 -0.42 -7.07 3.86
N LEU A 24 -1.19 -6.33 3.04
CA LEU A 24 -0.69 -5.74 1.80
C LEU A 24 0.43 -4.73 2.07
N MET A 25 0.26 -3.86 3.07
CA MET A 25 1.29 -2.91 3.51
C MET A 25 2.58 -3.61 3.93
N MET A 26 2.47 -4.59 4.83
CA MET A 26 3.62 -5.36 5.33
C MET A 26 4.38 -6.04 4.19
N HIS A 27 3.65 -6.58 3.21
CA HIS A 27 4.26 -7.21 2.04
C HIS A 27 5.05 -6.20 1.21
N ARG A 28 4.48 -5.02 0.92
CA ARG A 28 5.16 -3.97 0.13
C ARG A 28 6.36 -3.39 0.85
N GLN A 29 6.26 -3.12 2.15
CA GLN A 29 7.39 -2.64 2.95
C GLN A 29 8.53 -3.66 3.00
N ARG A 30 8.22 -4.96 3.16
CA ARG A 30 9.25 -6.01 3.12
C ARG A 30 9.94 -6.03 1.76
N LEU A 31 9.18 -5.98 0.66
CA LEU A 31 9.75 -5.97 -0.68
C LEU A 31 10.65 -4.75 -0.91
N ALA A 32 10.27 -3.57 -0.41
CA ALA A 32 11.09 -2.37 -0.50
C ALA A 32 12.43 -2.54 0.23
N VAL A 33 12.41 -3.09 1.46
CA VAL A 33 13.63 -3.37 2.24
C VAL A 33 14.51 -4.40 1.54
N ASP A 34 13.90 -5.49 1.06
CA ASP A 34 14.60 -6.56 0.35
C ASP A 34 15.31 -6.03 -0.90
N LEU A 35 14.65 -5.16 -1.68
CA LEU A 35 15.25 -4.55 -2.87
C LEU A 35 16.32 -3.52 -2.53
N LYS A 36 16.11 -2.69 -1.50
CA LYS A 36 17.10 -1.73 -1.02
C LYS A 36 18.37 -2.41 -0.49
N SER A 37 18.26 -3.65 0.00
CA SER A 37 19.41 -4.43 0.49
C SER A 37 20.21 -5.13 -0.61
N ARG A 38 19.68 -5.23 -1.84
CA ARG A 38 20.37 -5.88 -2.96
C ARG A 38 21.34 -4.91 -3.63
N SER A 39 22.56 -5.38 -3.87
CA SER A 39 23.57 -4.68 -4.65
C SER A 39 23.78 -5.35 -6.01
N GLY A 40 24.37 -4.63 -6.97
CA GLY A 40 24.75 -5.16 -8.28
C GLY A 40 23.77 -4.91 -9.43
N TYR A 41 22.61 -4.29 -9.16
CA TYR A 41 21.66 -3.83 -10.18
C TYR A 41 21.03 -2.50 -9.76
N ASP A 42 20.57 -1.70 -10.74
CA ASP A 42 19.79 -0.50 -10.48
C ASP A 42 18.32 -0.89 -10.22
N PHE A 43 17.94 -0.84 -8.94
CA PHE A 43 16.56 -1.06 -8.49
C PHE A 43 15.80 0.25 -8.24
N SER A 44 16.34 1.42 -8.62
CA SER A 44 15.73 2.72 -8.30
C SER A 44 14.29 2.84 -8.84
N LEU A 45 14.04 2.33 -10.05
CA LEU A 45 12.72 2.36 -10.66
C LEU A 45 11.72 1.42 -9.94
N PRO A 46 12.00 0.12 -9.75
CA PRO A 46 11.14 -0.76 -8.95
C PRO A 46 10.91 -0.26 -7.52
N ILE A 47 11.93 0.30 -6.87
CA ILE A 47 11.82 0.87 -5.53
C ILE A 47 10.85 2.06 -5.54
N GLY A 48 10.96 2.97 -6.51
CA GLY A 48 10.05 4.10 -6.65
C GLY A 48 8.59 3.67 -6.86
N GLN A 49 8.37 2.63 -7.66
CA GLN A 49 7.03 2.05 -7.86
C GLN A 49 6.46 1.46 -6.56
N ILE A 50 7.27 0.76 -5.77
CA ILE A 50 6.82 0.20 -4.49
C ILE A 50 6.56 1.31 -3.47
N ASP A 51 7.38 2.35 -3.44
CA ASP A 51 7.18 3.49 -2.55
C ASP A 51 5.85 4.22 -2.90
N GLU A 52 5.49 4.32 -4.19
CA GLU A 52 4.18 4.82 -4.64
C GLU A 52 3.03 3.90 -4.23
N GLU A 53 3.18 2.58 -4.40
CA GLU A 53 2.19 1.59 -3.95
C GLU A 53 1.95 1.69 -2.43
N ILE A 54 3.01 1.86 -1.63
CA ILE A 54 2.94 2.06 -0.18
C ILE A 54 2.10 3.29 0.14
N ALA A 55 2.36 4.43 -0.50
CA ALA A 55 1.61 5.67 -0.28
C ALA A 55 0.11 5.50 -0.60
N ILE A 56 -0.23 4.77 -1.66
CA ILE A 56 -1.62 4.45 -2.03
C ILE A 56 -2.31 3.61 -0.94
N ILE A 57 -1.61 2.60 -0.39
CA ILE A 57 -2.13 1.76 0.68
C ILE A 57 -2.32 2.59 1.96
N GLU A 58 -1.37 3.45 2.34
CA GLU A 58 -1.48 4.36 3.50
C GLU A 58 -2.70 5.27 3.39
N ALA A 59 -2.94 5.84 2.21
CA ALA A 59 -4.13 6.63 1.93
C ALA A 59 -5.42 5.79 2.07
N GLY A 60 -5.41 4.54 1.59
CA GLY A 60 -6.49 3.58 1.82
C GLY A 60 -6.79 3.33 3.30
N LEU A 61 -5.75 3.11 4.10
CA LEU A 61 -5.86 2.90 5.54
C LEU A 61 -6.43 4.11 6.27
N SER A 62 -5.97 5.31 5.90
CA SER A 62 -6.45 6.56 6.46
C SER A 62 -7.93 6.78 6.14
N ARG A 63 -8.35 6.51 4.90
CA ARG A 63 -9.76 6.54 4.48
C ARG A 63 -10.61 5.54 5.26
N LEU A 64 -10.14 4.31 5.43
CA LEU A 64 -10.86 3.29 6.19
C LEU A 64 -11.00 3.69 7.67
N LYS A 65 -9.94 4.25 8.28
CA LYS A 65 -10.00 4.77 9.65
C LYS A 65 -11.03 5.90 9.77
N ALA A 66 -11.02 6.86 8.85
CA ALA A 66 -11.99 7.95 8.83
C ALA A 66 -13.44 7.46 8.65
N ALA A 67 -13.66 6.46 7.79
CA ALA A 67 -14.98 5.85 7.57
C ALA A 67 -15.47 5.00 8.76
N ASN A 68 -14.57 4.57 9.65
CA ASN A 68 -14.91 3.75 10.82
C ASN A 68 -15.00 4.56 12.11
N SER A 69 -14.57 5.82 12.11
CA SER A 69 -14.87 6.76 13.19
C SER A 69 -16.26 7.35 12.95
N PRO A 70 -17.25 7.14 13.83
CA PRO A 70 -18.47 7.93 13.78
C PRO A 70 -18.07 9.40 14.02
N ALA A 71 -18.65 10.32 13.25
CA ALA A 71 -18.48 11.75 13.46
C ALA A 71 -18.72 12.07 14.94
N ALA A 72 -17.75 12.75 15.56
CA ALA A 72 -17.89 13.31 16.91
C ALA A 72 -18.96 14.40 16.94
#